data_AF-A0A959SKW4-F1
#
_entry.id   AF-A0A959SKW4-F1
#
_cell.length_a   1.000
_cell.length_b   1.000
_cell.length_c   1.000
_cell.angle_alpha   90.00
_cell.angle_beta   90.00
_cell.angle_gamma   90.00
#
_symmetry.space_group_name_H-M   'P 1'
#
loop_
_entity.id
_entity.type
_entity.pdbx_description
1 polymer ?
#
loop_
_entity_poly.entity_id
_entity_poly.type
_entity_poly.pdbx_seq_one_letter_code
_entity_poly.pdbx_strand_id
1 'polypeptide(L)'
;MDELDTGIASGPLREERRMLYALIPPAFLVLILWSVFLLDLSYELDLFRYGLLPREAIGIRGVFTSPFLHGDIEHLINNSIPLLVLGTALLYFFPRLAGRVILVSWLVAGFCVWLTARGNYHIGASGVVYGLAAFLFTSGLLRKQRTLMGLSLLVVFLYGSFLWGVFPILPRISWESHFWGAASGVVMAVMYRDVPSAVKDPLPIEWDEDEDDEDEDLGNDGAAMPNAQGPAAWSSTDTWNIQGSERSEPCTPEA
;
A
#
# COMPACT_ATOMS: atom_id res chain seq x y z
N MET A 1 -24.87 -30.80 13.38
CA MET A 1 -23.58 -30.91 14.08
C MET A 1 -22.55 -31.23 13.02
N ASP A 2 -21.81 -30.32 12.42
CA ASP A 2 -21.61 -28.89 12.66
C ASP A 2 -21.53 -28.19 11.31
N GLU A 3 -22.45 -27.27 11.08
CA GLU A 3 -22.42 -26.30 9.99
C GLU A 3 -22.49 -24.94 10.67
N LEU A 4 -21.44 -24.63 11.46
CA LEU A 4 -21.27 -23.34 12.10
C LEU A 4 -20.27 -22.53 11.29
N ASP A 5 -20.84 -21.81 10.35
CA ASP A 5 -20.54 -20.40 10.09
C ASP A 5 -19.06 -20.03 9.94
N THR A 6 -18.56 -20.20 8.72
CA THR A 6 -17.32 -19.58 8.24
C THR A 6 -17.46 -18.08 7.95
N GLY A 7 -18.47 -17.40 8.48
CA GLY A 7 -18.76 -15.97 8.29
C GLY A 7 -17.81 -15.01 8.99
N ILE A 8 -16.94 -15.46 9.91
CA ILE A 8 -15.92 -14.63 10.59
C ILE A 8 -14.62 -14.52 9.77
N ALA A 9 -14.71 -14.31 8.45
CA ALA A 9 -13.54 -14.41 7.56
C ALA A 9 -12.93 -13.07 7.09
N SER A 10 -13.47 -11.90 7.44
CA SER A 10 -12.85 -10.60 7.15
C SER A 10 -13.28 -9.51 8.12
N GLY A 11 -12.96 -9.65 9.41
CA GLY A 11 -13.13 -8.55 10.36
C GLY A 11 -12.03 -7.46 10.19
N PRO A 12 -12.30 -6.19 10.57
CA PRO A 12 -11.34 -5.08 10.48
C PRO A 12 -9.98 -5.39 11.11
N LEU A 13 -9.98 -6.07 12.26
CA LEU A 13 -8.77 -6.49 12.99
C LEU A 13 -7.87 -7.45 12.19
N ARG A 14 -8.43 -8.25 11.28
CA ARG A 14 -7.68 -9.16 10.41
C ARG A 14 -6.99 -8.39 9.28
N GLU A 15 -7.63 -7.36 8.75
CA GLU A 15 -7.09 -6.51 7.69
C GLU A 15 -5.98 -5.59 8.21
N GLU A 16 -6.17 -5.00 9.39
CA GLU A 16 -5.16 -4.18 10.06
C GLU A 16 -3.87 -4.98 10.33
N ARG A 17 -4.00 -6.17 10.91
CA ARG A 17 -2.85 -7.06 11.17
C ARG A 17 -2.15 -7.45 9.88
N ARG A 18 -2.90 -7.69 8.81
CA ARG A 18 -2.37 -8.07 7.51
C ARG A 18 -1.60 -6.92 6.86
N MET A 19 -2.13 -5.70 6.92
CA MET A 19 -1.44 -4.50 6.48
C MET A 19 -0.13 -4.31 7.25
N LEU A 20 -0.19 -4.43 8.59
CA LEU A 20 0.99 -4.31 9.44
C LEU A 20 2.08 -5.34 9.07
N TYR A 21 1.73 -6.61 8.93
CA TYR A 21 2.68 -7.64 8.52
C TYR A 21 3.23 -7.45 7.10
N ALA A 22 2.45 -6.84 6.20
CA ALA A 22 2.92 -6.50 4.85
C ALA A 22 3.87 -5.29 4.86
N LEU A 23 3.68 -4.34 5.78
CA LEU A 23 4.46 -3.12 5.89
C LEU A 23 5.82 -3.34 6.57
N ILE A 24 5.89 -4.22 7.57
CA ILE A 24 7.09 -4.43 8.38
C ILE A 24 8.32 -4.82 7.52
N PRO A 25 8.27 -5.80 6.60
CA PRO A 25 9.47 -6.20 5.86
C PRO A 25 10.03 -5.11 4.93
N PRO A 26 9.21 -4.40 4.12
CA PRO A 26 9.69 -3.27 3.32
C PRO A 26 10.21 -2.13 4.18
N ALA A 27 9.55 -1.80 5.30
CA ALA A 27 10.01 -0.76 6.22
C ALA A 27 11.38 -1.13 6.84
N PHE A 28 11.55 -2.39 7.23
CA PHE A 28 12.82 -2.90 7.74
C PHE A 28 13.92 -2.87 6.67
N LEU A 29 13.61 -3.23 5.42
CA LEU A 29 14.54 -3.10 4.31
C LEU A 29 14.98 -1.64 4.12
N VAL A 30 14.04 -0.70 4.08
CA VAL A 30 14.34 0.73 3.96
C VAL A 30 15.24 1.19 5.12
N LEU A 31 14.98 0.75 6.35
CA LEU A 31 15.85 1.05 7.50
C LEU A 31 17.29 0.54 7.29
N ILE A 32 17.47 -0.65 6.72
CA ILE A 32 18.80 -1.17 6.36
C ILE A 32 19.45 -0.26 5.31
N LEU A 33 18.74 0.15 4.26
CA LEU A 33 19.28 1.01 3.21
C LEU A 33 19.80 2.34 3.78
N TRP A 34 19.00 2.97 4.65
CA TRP A 34 19.40 4.20 5.33
C TRP A 34 20.59 3.98 6.25
N SER A 35 20.62 2.87 6.99
CA SER A 35 21.74 2.54 7.88
C SER A 35 23.04 2.34 7.09
N VAL A 36 23.00 1.60 5.98
CA VAL A 36 24.16 1.38 5.10
C VAL A 36 24.65 2.70 4.52
N PHE A 37 23.74 3.55 4.02
CA PHE A 37 24.09 4.86 3.46
C PHE A 37 24.72 5.80 4.50
N LEU A 38 24.13 5.88 5.69
CA LEU A 38 24.66 6.74 6.77
C LEU A 38 26.01 6.25 7.27
N LEU A 39 26.23 4.94 7.35
CA LEU A 39 27.54 4.37 7.70
C LEU A 39 28.60 4.67 6.63
N ASP A 40 28.27 4.51 5.35
CA ASP A 40 29.17 4.83 4.24
C ASP A 40 29.59 6.31 4.29
N LEU A 41 28.62 7.19 4.51
CA LEU A 41 28.84 8.64 4.62
C LEU A 41 29.64 9.03 5.87
N SER A 42 29.35 8.41 7.02
CA SER A 42 29.95 8.80 8.32
C SER A 42 31.37 8.29 8.50
N TYR A 43 31.72 7.18 7.87
CA TYR A 43 33.03 6.54 8.00
C TYR A 43 33.85 6.54 6.70
N GLU A 44 33.37 7.22 5.65
CA GLU A 44 34.01 7.31 4.34
C GLU A 44 34.44 5.93 3.79
N LEU A 45 33.53 4.95 3.90
CA LEU A 45 33.84 3.53 3.65
C LEU A 45 34.04 3.19 2.18
N ASP A 46 33.66 4.10 1.29
CA ASP A 46 33.77 3.96 -0.15
C ASP A 46 33.02 2.71 -0.64
N LEU A 47 31.81 2.47 -0.14
CA LEU A 47 31.08 1.22 -0.40
C LEU A 47 30.63 1.08 -1.86
N PHE A 48 30.64 2.16 -2.66
CA PHE A 48 30.29 2.12 -4.08
C PHE A 48 31.09 1.07 -4.88
N ARG A 49 32.33 0.77 -4.48
CA ARG A 49 33.19 -0.26 -5.09
C ARG A 49 32.65 -1.69 -4.96
N TYR A 50 31.69 -1.91 -4.08
CA TYR A 50 30.92 -3.15 -3.96
C TYR A 50 29.67 -3.15 -4.84
N GLY A 51 29.47 -2.12 -5.67
CA GLY A 51 28.46 -2.11 -6.71
C GLY A 51 28.68 -3.19 -7.75
N LEU A 52 27.67 -3.37 -8.59
CA LEU A 52 27.71 -4.34 -9.68
C LEU A 52 28.53 -3.76 -10.83
N LEU A 53 29.66 -4.39 -11.12
CA LEU A 53 30.51 -4.06 -12.26
C LEU A 53 30.35 -5.14 -13.34
N PRO A 54 29.73 -4.82 -14.50
CA PRO A 54 29.39 -5.82 -15.50
C PRO A 54 30.60 -6.51 -16.09
N ARG A 55 30.48 -7.82 -16.30
CA ARG A 55 31.46 -8.73 -16.93
C ARG A 55 32.81 -8.83 -16.21
N GLU A 56 32.93 -8.26 -15.02
CA GLU A 56 34.10 -8.39 -14.16
C GLU A 56 33.87 -9.44 -13.08
N ALA A 57 34.85 -10.33 -12.88
CA ALA A 57 34.73 -11.45 -11.93
C ALA A 57 34.49 -10.96 -10.50
N ILE A 58 35.18 -9.90 -10.07
CA ILE A 58 34.95 -9.30 -8.75
C ILE A 58 33.64 -8.52 -8.69
N GLY A 59 33.16 -8.02 -9.83
CA GLY A 59 31.93 -7.24 -9.96
C GLY A 59 30.65 -8.03 -9.72
N ILE A 60 30.69 -9.36 -9.85
CA ILE A 60 29.53 -10.23 -9.64
C ILE A 60 29.01 -10.17 -8.19
N ARG A 61 29.86 -9.83 -7.21
CA ARG A 61 29.43 -9.61 -5.82
C ARG A 61 28.33 -8.55 -5.73
N GLY A 62 28.38 -7.58 -6.64
CA GLY A 62 27.39 -6.52 -6.76
C GLY A 62 25.99 -7.02 -7.06
N VAL A 63 25.80 -8.23 -7.61
CA VAL A 63 24.46 -8.83 -7.71
C VAL A 63 23.78 -8.90 -6.34
N PHE A 64 24.54 -9.16 -5.27
CA PHE A 64 24.03 -9.23 -3.91
C PHE A 64 24.06 -7.86 -3.22
N THR A 65 25.13 -7.09 -3.41
CA THR A 65 25.37 -5.88 -2.61
C THR A 65 24.79 -4.61 -3.23
N SER A 66 24.65 -4.52 -4.55
CA SER A 66 24.26 -3.27 -5.22
C SER A 66 22.91 -2.69 -4.79
N PRO A 67 21.86 -3.47 -4.46
CA PRO A 67 20.59 -2.89 -3.99
C PRO A 67 20.71 -2.11 -2.69
N PHE A 68 21.74 -2.39 -1.89
CA PHE A 68 21.96 -1.73 -0.59
C PHE A 68 22.76 -0.43 -0.70
N LEU A 69 23.35 -0.15 -1.85
CA LEU A 69 24.28 0.96 -2.07
C LEU A 69 23.59 2.10 -2.81
N HIS A 70 23.72 3.32 -2.33
CA HIS A 70 23.16 4.52 -2.96
C HIS A 70 24.20 5.63 -2.97
N GLY A 71 24.30 6.36 -4.09
CA GLY A 71 25.35 7.38 -4.29
C GLY A 71 25.04 8.74 -3.66
N ASP A 72 23.76 9.01 -3.38
CA ASP A 72 23.29 10.28 -2.83
C ASP A 72 21.91 10.11 -2.16
N ILE A 73 21.49 11.14 -1.41
CA ILE A 73 20.24 11.14 -0.65
C ILE A 73 19.01 11.10 -1.58
N GLU A 74 19.05 11.80 -2.71
CA GLU A 74 17.94 11.83 -3.66
C GLU A 74 17.72 10.43 -4.26
N HIS A 75 18.79 9.75 -4.66
CA HIS A 75 18.75 8.37 -5.12
C HIS A 75 18.19 7.43 -4.06
N LEU A 76 18.57 7.59 -2.78
CA LEU A 76 18.05 6.77 -1.68
C LEU A 76 16.55 7.01 -1.43
N ILE A 77 16.10 8.27 -1.42
CA ILE A 77 14.69 8.63 -1.21
C ILE A 77 13.82 8.10 -2.35
N ASN A 78 14.28 8.26 -3.60
CA ASN A 78 13.58 7.80 -4.80
C ASN A 78 13.47 6.28 -4.91
N ASN A 79 14.23 5.52 -4.10
CA ASN A 79 14.03 4.08 -3.93
C ASN A 79 13.22 3.74 -2.68
N SER A 80 13.40 4.47 -1.59
CA SER A 80 12.78 4.19 -0.29
C SER A 80 11.25 4.17 -0.37
N ILE A 81 10.65 5.21 -0.97
CA ILE A 81 9.20 5.32 -1.00
C ILE A 81 8.57 4.27 -1.94
N PRO A 82 9.04 4.08 -3.20
CA PRO A 82 8.52 3.00 -4.04
C PRO A 82 8.73 1.62 -3.44
N LEU A 83 9.87 1.33 -2.79
CA LEU A 83 10.08 0.06 -2.09
C LEU A 83 9.04 -0.14 -0.98
N LEU A 84 8.78 0.88 -0.18
CA LEU A 84 7.81 0.82 0.90
C LEU A 84 6.41 0.54 0.35
N VAL A 85 5.97 1.31 -0.65
CA VAL A 85 4.62 1.21 -1.22
C VAL A 85 4.45 -0.10 -2.01
N LEU A 86 5.32 -0.37 -2.98
CA LEU A 86 5.21 -1.54 -3.86
C LEU A 86 5.56 -2.84 -3.12
N GLY A 87 6.52 -2.82 -2.20
CA GLY A 87 6.85 -3.96 -1.37
C GLY A 87 5.69 -4.34 -0.44
N THR A 88 5.06 -3.35 0.18
CA THR A 88 3.86 -3.56 1.02
C THR A 88 2.73 -4.10 0.17
N ALA A 89 2.48 -3.51 -1.01
CA ALA A 89 1.47 -4.00 -1.93
C ALA A 89 1.72 -5.44 -2.38
N LEU A 90 2.97 -5.80 -2.71
CA LEU A 90 3.32 -7.16 -3.10
C LEU A 90 3.03 -8.16 -1.97
N LEU A 91 3.43 -7.86 -0.74
CA LEU A 91 3.20 -8.73 0.42
C LEU A 91 1.72 -8.79 0.81
N TYR A 92 1.00 -7.69 0.63
CA TYR A 92 -0.42 -7.62 0.84
C TYR A 92 -1.15 -8.44 -0.24
N PHE A 93 -1.05 -8.12 -1.52
CA PHE A 93 -1.83 -8.83 -2.55
C PHE A 93 -1.31 -10.24 -2.86
N PHE A 94 0.00 -10.48 -2.80
CA PHE A 94 0.62 -11.75 -3.22
C PHE A 94 1.64 -12.32 -2.21
N PRO A 95 1.27 -12.56 -0.93
CA PRO A 95 2.22 -13.04 0.09
C PRO A 95 2.89 -14.37 -0.28
N ARG A 96 2.19 -15.25 -1.02
CA ARG A 96 2.71 -16.55 -1.49
C ARG A 96 3.75 -16.43 -2.61
N LEU A 97 3.76 -15.31 -3.32
CA LEU A 97 4.67 -15.06 -4.44
C LEU A 97 5.75 -14.04 -4.11
N ALA A 98 5.56 -13.22 -3.08
CA ALA A 98 6.40 -12.07 -2.76
C ALA A 98 7.89 -12.40 -2.74
N GLY A 99 8.28 -13.45 -2.01
CA GLY A 99 9.67 -13.89 -1.95
C GLY A 99 10.25 -14.28 -3.32
N ARG A 100 9.48 -14.97 -4.16
CA ARG A 100 9.93 -15.35 -5.50
C ARG A 100 10.09 -14.14 -6.41
N VAL A 101 9.12 -13.22 -6.39
CA VAL A 101 9.15 -11.99 -7.20
C VAL A 101 10.34 -11.12 -6.82
N ILE A 102 10.60 -10.94 -5.52
CA ILE A 102 11.76 -10.19 -5.02
C ILE A 102 13.06 -10.88 -5.43
N LEU A 103 13.20 -12.19 -5.19
CA LEU A 103 14.43 -12.91 -5.52
C LEU A 103 14.74 -12.92 -7.00
N VAL A 104 13.74 -13.07 -7.86
CA VAL A 104 13.92 -13.03 -9.32
C VAL A 104 14.25 -11.60 -9.79
N SER A 105 13.55 -10.60 -9.27
CA SER A 105 13.83 -9.17 -9.59
C SER A 105 15.16 -8.67 -9.03
N TRP A 106 15.74 -9.39 -8.08
CA TRP A 106 17.04 -9.08 -7.50
C TRP A 106 18.15 -9.91 -8.16
N LEU A 107 18.15 -11.23 -7.97
CA LEU A 107 19.28 -12.08 -8.32
C LEU A 107 19.34 -12.38 -9.81
N VAL A 108 18.21 -12.72 -10.44
CA VAL A 108 18.16 -13.04 -11.88
C VAL A 108 18.36 -11.77 -12.69
N ALA A 109 17.62 -10.70 -12.35
CA ALA A 109 17.81 -9.41 -13.00
C ALA A 109 19.25 -8.87 -12.81
N GLY A 110 19.79 -8.93 -11.59
CA GLY A 110 21.17 -8.52 -11.30
C GLY A 110 22.19 -9.34 -12.09
N PHE A 111 22.01 -10.66 -12.21
CA PHE A 111 22.88 -11.48 -13.06
C PHE A 111 22.80 -11.07 -14.53
N CYS A 112 21.60 -10.78 -15.06
CA CYS A 112 21.45 -10.26 -16.43
C CYS A 112 22.15 -8.91 -16.62
N VAL A 113 22.05 -8.00 -15.64
CA VAL A 113 22.79 -6.72 -15.65
C VAL A 113 24.28 -6.98 -15.69
N TRP A 114 24.80 -7.90 -14.85
CA TRP A 114 26.22 -8.24 -14.85
C TRP A 114 26.68 -8.78 -16.21
N LEU A 115 25.85 -9.55 -16.90
CA LEU A 115 26.18 -10.06 -18.24
C LEU A 115 26.15 -8.99 -19.33
N THR A 116 25.15 -8.11 -19.34
CA THR A 116 24.82 -7.30 -20.54
C THR A 116 25.05 -5.80 -20.39
N ALA A 117 25.21 -5.28 -19.17
CA ALA A 117 25.24 -3.83 -18.97
C ALA A 117 26.58 -3.18 -19.35
N ARG A 118 26.55 -1.85 -19.50
CA ARG A 118 27.72 -1.02 -19.80
C ARG A 118 28.76 -1.07 -18.68
N GLY A 119 30.04 -0.86 -19.01
CA GLY A 119 31.16 -0.99 -18.06
C GLY A 119 31.26 0.14 -17.03
N ASN A 120 30.25 0.33 -16.20
CA ASN A 120 30.22 1.24 -15.06
C ASN A 120 29.72 0.51 -13.81
N TYR A 121 29.91 1.08 -12.63
CA TYR A 121 29.25 0.56 -11.42
C TYR A 121 27.75 0.83 -11.47
N HIS A 122 26.97 -0.22 -11.23
CA HIS A 122 25.52 -0.15 -11.03
C HIS A 122 25.23 -0.33 -9.54
N ILE A 123 24.53 0.63 -8.95
CA ILE A 123 24.11 0.65 -7.54
C ILE A 123 22.65 1.10 -7.45
N GLY A 124 22.02 0.80 -6.33
CA GLY A 124 20.64 1.17 -6.03
C GLY A 124 19.68 -0.01 -6.11
N ALA A 125 18.61 0.07 -5.32
CA ALA A 125 17.55 -0.94 -5.27
C ALA A 125 16.57 -0.86 -6.46
N SER A 126 16.80 0.05 -7.40
CA SER A 126 15.80 0.41 -8.40
C SER A 126 15.47 -0.75 -9.34
N GLY A 127 16.41 -1.63 -9.67
CA GLY A 127 16.10 -2.84 -10.44
C GLY A 127 15.00 -3.69 -9.78
N VAL A 128 15.06 -3.87 -8.45
CA VAL A 128 14.01 -4.58 -7.70
C VAL A 128 12.71 -3.79 -7.76
N VAL A 129 12.75 -2.48 -7.52
CA VAL A 129 11.59 -1.58 -7.58
C VAL A 129 10.85 -1.68 -8.92
N TYR A 130 11.58 -1.66 -10.05
CA TYR A 130 10.99 -1.81 -11.38
C TYR A 130 10.40 -3.19 -11.59
N GLY A 131 11.02 -4.24 -11.05
CA GLY A 131 10.45 -5.59 -11.05
C GLY A 131 9.15 -5.68 -10.26
N LEU A 132 9.07 -5.04 -9.09
CA LEU A 132 7.85 -4.96 -8.30
C LEU A 132 6.74 -4.20 -9.04
N ALA A 133 7.06 -3.02 -9.57
CA ALA A 133 6.12 -2.20 -10.32
C ALA A 133 5.56 -2.95 -11.53
N ALA A 134 6.43 -3.53 -12.35
CA ALA A 134 6.05 -4.28 -13.54
C ALA A 134 5.24 -5.54 -13.19
N PHE A 135 5.62 -6.26 -12.13
CA PHE A 135 4.87 -7.42 -11.65
C PHE A 135 3.44 -7.04 -11.23
N LEU A 136 3.29 -5.99 -10.41
CA LEU A 136 1.99 -5.55 -9.89
C LEU A 136 1.11 -5.01 -11.01
N PHE A 137 1.66 -4.18 -11.90
CA PHE A 137 0.94 -3.63 -13.06
C PHE A 137 0.44 -4.76 -13.98
N THR A 138 1.34 -5.64 -14.40
CA THR A 138 1.01 -6.75 -15.30
C THR A 138 0.05 -7.73 -14.63
N SER A 139 0.22 -7.98 -13.33
CA SER A 139 -0.70 -8.82 -12.56
C SER A 139 -2.09 -8.21 -12.47
N GLY A 140 -2.18 -6.89 -12.30
CA GLY A 140 -3.44 -6.15 -12.34
C GLY A 140 -4.13 -6.27 -13.69
N LEU A 141 -3.37 -6.17 -14.80
CA LEU A 141 -3.91 -6.34 -16.14
C LEU A 141 -4.43 -7.77 -16.39
N LEU A 142 -3.60 -8.78 -16.10
CA LEU A 142 -3.92 -10.19 -16.33
C LEU A 142 -5.10 -10.67 -15.48
N ARG A 143 -5.24 -10.14 -14.25
CA ARG A 143 -6.30 -10.53 -13.29
C ARG A 143 -7.48 -9.57 -13.27
N LYS A 144 -7.48 -8.53 -14.13
CA LYS A 144 -8.48 -7.46 -14.16
C LYS A 144 -8.67 -6.77 -12.79
N GLN A 145 -7.58 -6.62 -12.04
CA GLN A 145 -7.57 -5.94 -10.73
C GLN A 145 -7.16 -4.47 -10.88
N ARG A 146 -8.14 -3.58 -10.85
CA ARG A 146 -8.01 -2.13 -11.02
C ARG A 146 -7.17 -1.51 -9.92
N THR A 147 -7.27 -2.00 -8.68
CA THR A 147 -6.48 -1.48 -7.55
C THR A 147 -4.98 -1.67 -7.77
N LEU A 148 -4.56 -2.84 -8.27
CA LEU A 148 -3.16 -3.12 -8.59
C LEU A 148 -2.63 -2.27 -9.76
N MET A 149 -3.43 -2.14 -10.82
CA MET A 149 -3.08 -1.30 -11.97
C MET A 149 -2.97 0.17 -11.56
N GLY A 150 -3.96 0.69 -10.84
CA GLY A 150 -3.97 2.08 -10.37
C GLY A 150 -2.82 2.39 -9.43
N LEU A 151 -2.54 1.51 -8.46
CA LEU A 151 -1.43 1.71 -7.52
C LEU A 151 -0.07 1.74 -8.24
N SER A 152 0.17 0.78 -9.14
CA SER A 152 1.44 0.72 -9.87
C SER A 152 1.60 1.88 -10.86
N LEU A 153 0.53 2.28 -11.56
CA LEU A 153 0.53 3.47 -12.42
C LEU A 153 0.76 4.76 -11.63
N LEU A 154 0.13 4.89 -10.45
CA LEU A 154 0.32 6.04 -9.59
C LEU A 154 1.79 6.18 -9.17
N VAL A 155 2.43 5.07 -8.77
CA VAL A 155 3.86 5.09 -8.44
C VAL A 155 4.70 5.45 -9.67
N VAL A 156 4.43 4.88 -10.85
CA VAL A 156 5.15 5.26 -12.08
C VAL A 156 4.98 6.74 -12.44
N PHE A 157 3.79 7.31 -12.23
CA PHE A 157 3.48 8.70 -12.54
C PHE A 157 4.08 9.69 -11.55
N LEU A 158 3.92 9.46 -10.24
CA LEU A 158 4.46 10.33 -9.19
C LEU A 158 5.99 10.37 -9.20
N TYR A 159 6.61 9.25 -9.59
CA TYR A 159 8.04 9.15 -9.77
C TYR A 159 8.36 9.21 -11.26
N GLY A 160 7.89 10.24 -11.97
CA GLY A 160 7.83 10.35 -13.44
C GLY A 160 9.12 10.04 -14.23
N SER A 161 10.27 9.93 -13.58
CA SER A 161 11.49 9.33 -14.13
C SER A 161 11.40 7.81 -14.34
N PHE A 162 10.37 7.13 -13.82
CA PHE A 162 10.20 5.68 -13.92
C PHE A 162 10.10 5.22 -15.36
N LEU A 163 9.20 5.83 -16.14
CA LEU A 163 8.99 5.40 -17.52
C LEU A 163 10.25 5.63 -18.37
N TRP A 164 10.88 6.78 -18.19
CA TRP A 164 12.09 7.16 -18.92
C TRP A 164 13.33 6.39 -18.44
N GLY A 165 13.32 5.90 -17.20
CA GLY A 165 14.46 5.22 -16.58
C GLY A 165 14.74 3.85 -17.17
N VAL A 166 13.83 3.24 -17.93
CA VAL A 166 14.08 1.98 -18.66
C VAL A 166 14.82 2.24 -19.98
N PHE A 167 14.93 3.49 -20.42
CA PHE A 167 15.59 3.85 -21.67
C PHE A 167 16.98 4.44 -21.42
N PRO A 168 17.92 4.28 -22.36
CA PRO A 168 19.28 4.84 -22.28
C PRO A 168 19.32 6.36 -22.51
N ILE A 169 18.42 7.13 -21.87
CA ILE A 169 18.27 8.58 -22.04
C ILE A 169 19.05 9.33 -20.96
N LEU A 170 19.09 8.79 -19.74
CA LEU A 170 19.66 9.43 -18.56
C LEU A 170 21.04 8.82 -18.25
N PRO A 171 22.16 9.52 -18.57
CA PRO A 171 23.48 8.91 -18.54
C PRO A 171 23.91 8.39 -17.17
N ARG A 172 23.47 9.03 -16.08
CA ARG A 172 23.80 8.66 -14.70
C ARG A 172 22.92 7.54 -14.14
N ILE A 173 21.88 7.13 -14.85
CA ILE A 173 20.93 6.12 -14.41
C ILE A 173 21.28 4.76 -15.00
N SER A 174 21.23 3.74 -14.16
CA SER A 174 21.38 2.34 -14.54
C SER A 174 20.11 1.81 -15.22
N TRP A 175 19.83 2.26 -16.44
CA TRP A 175 18.65 1.84 -17.20
C TRP A 175 18.63 0.32 -17.44
N GLU A 176 19.79 -0.33 -17.54
CA GLU A 176 19.89 -1.78 -17.72
C GLU A 176 19.31 -2.54 -16.51
N SER A 177 19.56 -2.04 -15.29
CA SER A 177 18.96 -2.59 -14.07
C SER A 177 17.45 -2.39 -14.05
N HIS A 178 16.96 -1.24 -14.50
CA HIS A 178 15.53 -0.97 -14.59
C HIS A 178 14.86 -1.89 -15.62
N PHE A 179 15.46 -2.05 -16.79
CA PHE A 179 14.98 -2.93 -17.84
C PHE A 179 14.91 -4.39 -17.39
N TRP A 180 16.02 -4.94 -16.88
CA TRP A 180 16.04 -6.35 -16.44
C TRP A 180 15.16 -6.59 -15.21
N GLY A 181 15.07 -5.61 -14.32
CA GLY A 181 14.09 -5.58 -13.25
C GLY A 181 12.67 -5.70 -13.78
N ALA A 182 12.23 -4.75 -14.61
CA ALA A 182 10.89 -4.75 -15.20
C ALA A 182 10.58 -6.03 -15.99
N ALA A 183 11.52 -6.50 -16.83
CA ALA A 183 11.38 -7.73 -17.60
C ALA A 183 11.14 -8.93 -16.69
N SER A 184 11.90 -9.05 -15.60
CA SER A 184 11.73 -10.12 -14.62
C SER A 184 10.36 -10.06 -13.93
N GLY A 185 9.86 -8.86 -13.61
CA GLY A 185 8.53 -8.65 -13.05
C GLY A 185 7.41 -9.08 -14.00
N VAL A 186 7.50 -8.71 -15.29
CA VAL A 186 6.55 -9.14 -16.34
C VAL A 186 6.55 -10.66 -16.47
N VAL A 187 7.73 -11.27 -16.59
CA VAL A 187 7.87 -12.73 -16.69
C VAL A 187 7.21 -13.42 -15.50
N MET A 188 7.48 -12.95 -14.28
CA MET A 188 6.88 -13.50 -13.06
C MET A 188 5.37 -13.34 -13.03
N ALA A 189 4.84 -12.20 -13.49
CA ALA A 189 3.40 -11.96 -13.54
C ALA A 189 2.69 -12.91 -14.51
N VAL A 190 3.31 -13.17 -15.68
CA VAL A 190 2.80 -14.11 -16.67
C VAL A 190 2.90 -15.56 -16.17
N MET A 191 4.04 -15.96 -15.61
CA MET A 191 4.26 -17.33 -15.10
C MET A 191 3.29 -17.69 -13.98
N TYR A 192 2.97 -16.75 -13.10
CA TYR A 192 2.10 -16.99 -11.94
C TYR A 192 0.69 -16.46 -12.13
N ARG A 193 0.25 -16.17 -13.35
CA ARG A 193 -1.05 -15.53 -13.65
C ARG A 193 -2.25 -16.25 -13.03
N ASP A 194 -2.18 -17.58 -12.91
CA ASP A 194 -3.26 -18.43 -12.38
C ASP A 194 -3.29 -18.47 -10.84
N VAL A 195 -2.28 -17.92 -10.17
CA VAL A 195 -2.28 -17.75 -8.71
C VAL A 195 -3.13 -16.53 -8.36
N PRO A 196 -4.22 -16.69 -7.58
CA PRO A 196 -5.11 -15.59 -7.22
C PRO A 196 -4.42 -14.63 -6.24
N SER A 197 -4.80 -13.35 -6.32
CA SER A 197 -4.49 -12.38 -5.28
C SER A 197 -5.20 -12.76 -3.98
N ALA A 198 -4.55 -12.51 -2.85
CA ALA A 198 -5.12 -12.72 -1.54
C ALA A 198 -6.20 -11.68 -1.18
N VAL A 199 -6.23 -10.55 -1.88
CA VAL A 199 -7.25 -9.50 -1.75
C VAL A 199 -7.86 -9.22 -3.12
N LYS A 200 -9.19 -9.17 -3.17
CA LYS A 200 -9.95 -8.84 -4.38
C LYS A 200 -10.20 -7.33 -4.45
N ASP A 201 -10.49 -6.84 -5.64
CA ASP A 201 -10.93 -5.45 -5.79
C ASP A 201 -12.23 -5.23 -4.99
N PRO A 202 -12.45 -4.01 -4.45
CA PRO A 202 -13.74 -3.60 -3.93
C PRO A 202 -14.83 -3.81 -4.98
N LEU A 203 -16.03 -4.21 -4.54
CA LEU A 203 -17.20 -4.23 -5.42
C LEU A 203 -17.49 -2.81 -5.91
N PRO A 204 -18.02 -2.63 -7.13
CA PRO A 204 -18.55 -1.34 -7.56
C PRO A 204 -19.53 -0.81 -6.51
N ILE A 205 -19.46 0.49 -6.22
CA ILE A 205 -20.50 1.16 -5.43
C ILE A 205 -21.74 1.17 -6.34
N GLU A 206 -22.74 0.36 -5.99
CA GLU A 206 -24.08 0.50 -6.55
C GLU A 206 -24.66 1.76 -5.92
N TRP A 207 -24.91 2.77 -6.75
CA TRP A 207 -25.65 3.94 -6.34
C TRP A 207 -27.11 3.54 -6.47
N ASP A 208 -27.81 3.40 -5.35
CA ASP A 208 -29.25 3.21 -5.36
C ASP A 208 -29.87 4.51 -5.88
N GLU A 209 -30.31 4.50 -7.14
CA GLU A 209 -30.95 5.65 -7.81
C GLU A 209 -32.33 5.97 -7.21
N ASP A 210 -32.80 5.19 -6.24
CA ASP A 210 -34.18 5.20 -5.72
C ASP A 210 -34.34 5.94 -4.36
N GLU A 211 -33.26 6.45 -3.73
CA GLU A 211 -33.35 7.15 -2.42
C GLU A 211 -33.56 8.68 -2.51
N ASP A 212 -33.52 9.28 -3.71
CA ASP A 212 -33.63 10.74 -3.88
C ASP A 212 -35.07 11.24 -4.17
N ASP A 213 -36.07 10.35 -4.32
CA ASP A 213 -37.43 10.70 -4.76
C ASP A 213 -38.50 10.74 -3.63
N GLU A 214 -38.17 10.49 -2.36
CA GLU A 214 -39.16 10.44 -1.26
C GLU A 214 -39.47 11.78 -0.55
N ASP A 215 -38.94 12.93 -1.03
CA ASP A 215 -39.17 14.24 -0.39
C ASP A 215 -40.21 15.15 -1.11
N GLU A 216 -40.86 14.70 -2.20
CA GLU A 216 -41.86 15.50 -2.95
C GLU A 216 -43.30 14.92 -2.91
N ASP A 217 -43.89 14.67 -1.74
CA ASP A 217 -45.37 14.68 -1.65
C ASP A 217 -45.91 15.01 -0.24
N LEU A 218 -45.77 16.28 0.16
CA LEU A 218 -46.61 16.84 1.23
C LEU A 218 -47.47 18.00 0.69
N GLY A 219 -48.55 17.63 0.00
CA GLY A 219 -49.87 18.20 0.27
C GLY A 219 -50.32 19.40 -0.58
N ASN A 220 -50.94 19.10 -1.72
CA ASN A 220 -51.91 20.00 -2.35
C ASN A 220 -53.26 19.29 -2.53
N ASP A 221 -54.10 19.31 -1.48
CA ASP A 221 -55.53 19.06 -1.59
C ASP A 221 -56.29 20.03 -0.66
N GLY A 222 -56.91 21.05 -1.26
CA GLY A 222 -57.79 21.97 -0.55
C GLY A 222 -59.21 21.45 -0.45
N ALA A 223 -59.76 21.34 0.76
CA ALA A 223 -61.20 21.48 1.01
C ALA A 223 -61.55 21.69 2.50
N ALA A 224 -62.26 22.80 2.75
CA ALA A 224 -63.23 23.05 3.82
C ALA A 224 -62.77 23.18 5.30
N MET A 225 -62.78 24.44 5.77
CA MET A 225 -62.98 24.80 7.19
C MET A 225 -64.48 24.95 7.49
N PRO A 226 -64.94 24.59 8.70
CA PRO A 226 -65.69 25.58 9.48
C PRO A 226 -65.37 25.61 10.99
N ASN A 227 -64.91 26.79 11.43
CA ASN A 227 -65.31 27.59 12.61
C ASN A 227 -65.73 26.91 13.93
N ALA A 228 -65.01 27.20 15.02
CA ALA A 228 -65.61 27.54 16.34
C ALA A 228 -64.59 28.19 17.33
N GLN A 229 -64.67 29.52 17.43
CA GLN A 229 -64.64 30.39 18.63
C GLN A 229 -64.05 29.90 19.99
N GLY A 230 -63.15 30.72 20.58
CA GLY A 230 -63.08 30.96 22.04
C GLY A 230 -61.67 30.94 22.68
N PRO A 231 -61.36 31.76 23.72
CA PRO A 231 -60.09 32.51 23.75
C PRO A 231 -59.12 32.22 24.92
N ALA A 232 -57.89 32.72 24.73
CA ALA A 232 -56.93 33.26 25.72
C ALA A 232 -56.24 32.31 26.73
N ALA A 233 -54.90 32.26 26.70
CA ALA A 233 -54.01 32.96 27.66
C ALA A 233 -52.60 32.32 27.73
N TRP A 234 -51.57 33.19 27.68
CA TRP A 234 -50.28 33.26 28.42
C TRP A 234 -49.80 32.00 29.19
N SER A 235 -48.52 31.62 29.30
CA SER A 235 -47.30 32.40 29.52
C SER A 235 -46.10 31.45 29.51
N SER A 236 -44.92 31.96 29.16
CA SER A 236 -43.63 31.33 29.42
C SER A 236 -43.34 31.13 30.91
N THR A 237 -42.29 30.34 31.16
CA THR A 237 -41.38 30.24 32.31
C THR A 237 -41.58 29.13 33.35
N ASP A 238 -40.45 28.46 33.61
CA ASP A 238 -39.92 28.07 34.93
C ASP A 238 -39.90 26.60 35.40
N THR A 239 -38.64 26.13 35.49
CA THR A 239 -38.00 25.43 36.62
C THR A 239 -38.36 23.98 36.93
N TRP A 240 -37.34 23.13 36.79
CA TRP A 240 -37.27 21.79 37.37
C TRP A 240 -36.99 21.87 38.87
N ASN A 241 -37.91 21.34 39.67
CA ASN A 241 -37.72 21.10 41.10
C ASN A 241 -38.34 19.75 41.49
N ILE A 242 -37.53 18.76 41.83
CA ILE A 242 -37.96 17.56 42.56
C ILE A 242 -36.91 17.23 43.64
N GLN A 243 -37.13 17.74 44.86
CA GLN A 243 -36.96 17.00 46.10
C GLN A 243 -38.32 16.33 46.37
N GLY A 244 -38.48 15.06 46.73
CA GLY A 244 -37.78 14.24 47.71
C GLY A 244 -38.87 13.68 48.63
N SER A 245 -38.88 12.37 48.90
CA SER A 245 -39.62 11.85 50.06
C SER A 245 -38.82 10.74 50.73
N GLU A 246 -38.37 11.09 51.93
CA GLU A 246 -37.57 10.34 52.88
C GLU A 246 -38.29 9.16 53.54
N ARG A 247 -37.46 8.34 54.22
CA ARG A 247 -37.61 7.65 55.53
C ARG A 247 -37.43 6.13 55.40
N SER A 248 -36.70 5.43 56.26
CA SER A 248 -35.94 5.78 57.48
C SER A 248 -35.21 4.50 57.93
N GLU A 249 -33.92 4.61 58.27
CA GLU A 249 -33.16 3.69 59.14
C GLU A 249 -33.70 3.72 60.60
N PRO A 250 -33.31 2.88 61.62
CA PRO A 250 -31.92 2.39 61.87
C PRO A 250 -31.70 1.09 62.71
N CYS A 251 -30.40 0.87 63.08
CA CYS A 251 -29.81 0.06 64.18
C CYS A 251 -29.57 -1.45 63.95
N THR A 252 -28.45 -2.09 64.31
CA THR A 252 -27.29 -1.80 65.20
C THR A 252 -26.13 -2.79 64.92
N PRO A 253 -24.92 -2.61 65.52
CA PRO A 253 -23.68 -3.34 65.19
C PRO A 253 -23.24 -4.40 66.24
N GLU A 254 -22.46 -5.39 65.79
CA GLU A 254 -21.53 -6.25 66.58
C GLU A 254 -20.47 -6.77 65.58
N ALA A 255 -19.19 -7.00 65.86
CA ALA A 255 -18.23 -6.65 66.90
C ALA A 255 -16.84 -6.93 66.28
#